data_AF-A0A183DX16-F1
#
_entry.id   AF-A0A183DX16-F1
#
_cell.length_a   1.000
_cell.length_b   1.000
_cell.length_c   1.000
_cell.angle_alpha   90.00
_cell.angle_beta   90.00
_cell.angle_gamma   90.00
#
_symmetry.space_group_name_H-M   'P 1'
#
loop_
_entity.id
_entity.type
_entity.pdbx_description
1 polymer ?
#
loop_
_entity_poly.entity_id
_entity_poly.type
_entity_poly.pdbx_seq_one_letter_code
_entity_poly.pdbx_strand_id
1 'polypeptide(L)'
;MTGPEKSPDVAEQVSFGGTAYSNEPSVEVAWAVQVTEVELKGENKQRWYTFCEHFREEIKDYNLGTIMRIGADGAYTETNTIIVPKIIYLAIEIARNKEGLNERHKESFKIEHEKISREGGNICYPFCACLVVFLKAAERASIHMSLLMACDTKMLTMHKKHNDIYEKFREMFPDLNVERVTEVELKGENKQRWYTFCEHFREEIKDYNLGTIMRIGADGAYSESNTIIVPKIIYLAIEIARNKEAL
;
A
#
# COMPACT_ATOMS: atom_id res chain seq x y z
N MET A 1 -24.82 -48.05 6.76
CA MET A 1 -23.40 -48.06 7.18
C MET A 1 -22.71 -48.95 6.16
N THR A 2 -21.84 -48.51 5.25
CA THR A 2 -20.92 -47.38 5.14
C THR A 2 -20.70 -47.11 3.65
N GLY A 3 -20.64 -45.83 3.23
CA GLY A 3 -20.28 -45.47 1.85
C GLY A 3 -18.76 -45.55 1.62
N PRO A 4 -18.29 -45.71 0.37
CA PRO A 4 -16.86 -45.73 0.08
C PRO A 4 -16.30 -44.30 0.02
N GLU A 5 -15.15 -44.12 0.67
CA GLU A 5 -14.32 -42.91 0.66
C GLU A 5 -13.86 -42.57 -0.77
N LYS A 6 -13.92 -41.29 -1.14
CA LYS A 6 -13.17 -40.72 -2.27
C LYS A 6 -12.13 -39.74 -1.72
N SER A 7 -10.87 -40.12 -1.85
CA SER A 7 -9.70 -39.24 -1.75
C SER A 7 -9.41 -38.55 -3.11
N PRO A 8 -8.68 -37.43 -3.12
CA PRO A 8 -8.84 -36.38 -4.13
C PRO A 8 -8.00 -36.57 -5.40
N ASP A 9 -8.45 -35.89 -6.45
CA ASP A 9 -7.91 -35.84 -7.80
C ASP A 9 -6.40 -35.62 -7.89
N VAL A 10 -5.79 -36.45 -8.75
CA VAL A 10 -4.39 -36.41 -9.17
C VAL A 10 -4.21 -35.24 -10.14
N ALA A 11 -3.35 -34.29 -9.79
CA ALA A 11 -2.94 -33.21 -10.69
C ALA A 11 -2.19 -33.80 -11.89
N GLU A 12 -2.76 -33.64 -13.07
CA GLU A 12 -2.21 -34.04 -14.36
C GLU A 12 -0.97 -33.19 -14.68
N GLN A 13 0.17 -33.84 -14.90
CA GLN A 13 1.43 -33.17 -15.24
C GLN A 13 1.41 -32.73 -16.71
N VAL A 14 1.35 -31.42 -16.95
CA VAL A 14 1.59 -30.85 -18.28
C VAL A 14 3.10 -30.66 -18.45
N SER A 15 3.72 -31.46 -19.31
CA SER A 15 5.13 -31.30 -19.68
C SER A 15 5.28 -30.31 -20.86
N PHE A 16 6.11 -29.29 -20.70
CA PHE A 16 6.57 -28.46 -21.81
C PHE A 16 8.08 -28.63 -21.99
N GLY A 17 8.50 -28.85 -23.23
CA GLY A 17 9.88 -29.21 -23.61
C GLY A 17 10.90 -28.14 -23.23
N GLY A 18 11.77 -28.49 -22.29
CA GLY A 18 12.93 -27.68 -21.91
C GLY A 18 14.13 -28.00 -22.78
N THR A 19 14.78 -26.95 -23.31
CA THR A 19 16.22 -27.02 -23.58
C THR A 19 16.90 -27.20 -22.22
N ALA A 20 17.58 -28.32 -22.04
CA ALA A 20 18.26 -28.67 -20.80
C ALA A 20 19.33 -27.64 -20.46
N TYR A 21 19.07 -26.81 -19.46
CA TYR A 21 20.12 -26.12 -18.72
C TYR A 21 20.66 -27.10 -17.69
N SER A 22 21.98 -27.28 -17.65
CA SER A 22 22.64 -28.13 -16.68
C SER A 22 22.52 -27.51 -15.29
N ASN A 23 21.71 -28.13 -14.43
CA ASN A 23 21.47 -27.71 -13.06
C ASN A 23 22.77 -27.80 -12.22
N GLU A 24 23.47 -26.69 -12.03
CA GLU A 24 24.45 -26.51 -10.94
C GLU A 24 23.75 -25.87 -9.72
N PRO A 25 23.54 -26.59 -8.61
CA PRO A 25 22.73 -26.12 -7.47
C PRO A 25 23.28 -24.91 -6.71
N SER A 26 24.56 -24.55 -6.90
CA SER A 26 25.19 -23.43 -6.19
C SER A 26 24.91 -22.07 -6.83
N VAL A 27 24.56 -22.03 -8.12
CA VAL A 27 24.34 -20.79 -8.88
C VAL A 27 22.85 -20.43 -8.94
N GLU A 28 21.95 -21.42 -8.93
CA GLU A 28 20.50 -21.20 -9.08
C GLU A 28 19.75 -20.82 -7.80
N VAL A 29 20.30 -21.05 -6.60
CA VAL A 29 19.62 -20.66 -5.34
C VAL A 29 19.93 -19.20 -4.95
N ALA A 30 20.98 -18.61 -5.53
CA ALA A 30 21.46 -17.29 -5.15
C ALA A 30 20.45 -16.16 -5.46
N TRP A 31 19.71 -16.27 -6.57
CA TRP A 31 18.80 -15.20 -7.02
C TRP A 31 17.59 -15.02 -6.08
N ALA A 32 17.11 -16.10 -5.45
CA ALA A 32 15.99 -16.04 -4.52
C ALA A 32 16.43 -15.64 -3.10
N VAL A 33 17.71 -15.89 -2.77
CA VAL A 33 18.32 -15.50 -1.49
C VAL A 33 18.47 -14.00 -1.40
N GLN A 34 18.93 -13.32 -2.45
CA GLN A 34 19.16 -11.88 -2.45
C GLN A 34 18.70 -11.25 -3.77
N VAL A 35 17.67 -10.41 -3.69
CA VAL A 35 17.10 -9.69 -4.84
C VAL A 35 17.43 -8.21 -4.72
N THR A 36 18.32 -7.75 -5.58
CA THR A 36 18.82 -6.37 -5.59
C THR A 36 18.03 -5.45 -6.52
N GLU A 37 18.17 -4.15 -6.31
CA GLU A 37 17.58 -3.14 -7.21
C GLU A 37 18.10 -3.29 -8.65
N VAL A 38 19.35 -3.71 -8.82
CA VAL A 38 19.97 -3.95 -10.13
C VAL A 38 19.29 -5.10 -10.87
N GLU A 39 18.87 -6.16 -10.17
CA GLU A 39 18.22 -7.33 -10.77
C GLU A 39 16.76 -7.08 -11.14
N LEU A 40 16.10 -6.16 -10.46
CA LEU A 40 14.74 -5.72 -10.78
C LEU A 40 14.70 -4.63 -11.85
N LYS A 41 15.81 -3.88 -11.99
CA LYS A 41 15.96 -2.78 -12.96
C LYS A 41 16.98 -3.15 -14.04
N GLY A 42 17.52 -2.14 -14.73
CA GLY A 42 18.55 -2.32 -15.77
C GLY A 42 18.13 -3.26 -16.89
N GLU A 43 19.01 -4.21 -17.22
CA GLU A 43 18.86 -5.17 -18.31
C GLU A 43 17.69 -6.14 -18.12
N ASN A 44 17.28 -6.39 -16.87
CA ASN A 44 16.18 -7.31 -16.53
C ASN A 44 14.80 -6.64 -16.54
N LYS A 45 14.74 -5.30 -16.61
CA LYS A 45 13.49 -4.53 -16.56
C LYS A 45 12.47 -5.01 -17.61
N GLN A 46 12.93 -5.31 -18.83
CA GLN A 46 12.04 -5.76 -19.90
C GLN A 46 11.48 -7.17 -19.66
N ARG A 47 12.27 -8.05 -19.05
CA ARG A 47 11.83 -9.40 -18.67
C ARG A 47 10.77 -9.33 -17.58
N TRP A 48 11.01 -8.53 -16.55
CA TRP A 48 10.05 -8.29 -15.49
C TRP A 48 8.77 -7.62 -15.99
N TYR A 49 8.86 -6.66 -16.90
CA TYR A 49 7.69 -6.06 -17.53
C TYR A 49 6.84 -7.12 -18.25
N THR A 50 7.47 -7.93 -19.10
CA THR A 50 6.80 -9.01 -19.84
C THR A 50 6.14 -10.02 -18.90
N PHE A 51 6.83 -10.38 -17.81
CA PHE A 51 6.30 -11.26 -16.77
C PHE A 51 5.08 -10.65 -16.06
N CYS A 52 5.14 -9.37 -15.68
CA CYS A 52 4.04 -8.69 -15.00
C CYS A 52 2.78 -8.62 -15.89
N GLU A 53 2.98 -8.28 -17.16
CA GLU A 53 1.89 -8.15 -18.14
C GLU A 53 1.16 -9.47 -18.38
N HIS A 54 1.88 -10.59 -18.35
CA HIS A 54 1.30 -11.92 -18.50
C HIS A 54 0.20 -12.20 -17.46
N PHE A 55 0.40 -11.76 -16.21
CA PHE A 55 -0.52 -12.01 -15.10
C PHE A 55 -1.52 -10.87 -14.84
N ARG A 56 -1.58 -9.86 -15.71
CA ARG A 56 -2.40 -8.66 -15.53
C ARG A 56 -3.88 -8.98 -15.28
N GLU A 57 -4.44 -9.93 -16.01
CA GLU A 57 -5.87 -10.26 -15.96
C GLU A 57 -6.19 -11.33 -14.90
N GLU A 58 -5.19 -12.13 -14.51
CA GLU A 58 -5.35 -13.22 -13.55
C GLU A 58 -5.22 -12.75 -12.10
N ILE A 59 -4.35 -11.76 -11.87
CA ILE A 59 -4.07 -11.25 -10.52
C ILE A 59 -4.71 -9.87 -10.35
N LYS A 60 -5.70 -9.82 -9.46
CA LYS A 60 -6.26 -8.56 -9.01
C LYS A 60 -5.15 -7.66 -8.40
N ASP A 61 -5.09 -6.42 -8.88
CA ASP A 61 -4.14 -5.41 -8.44
C ASP A 61 -2.66 -5.86 -8.60
N TYR A 62 -2.33 -6.56 -9.70
CA TYR A 62 -0.99 -7.13 -9.94
C TYR A 62 0.16 -6.12 -9.84
N ASN A 63 -0.10 -4.86 -10.21
CA ASN A 63 0.86 -3.76 -10.19
C ASN A 63 0.89 -2.99 -8.85
N LEU A 64 0.10 -3.42 -7.85
CA LEU A 64 0.07 -2.78 -6.55
C LEU A 64 1.46 -2.81 -5.90
N GLY A 65 1.98 -1.63 -5.57
CA GLY A 65 3.23 -1.50 -4.84
C GLY A 65 3.17 -2.27 -3.52
N THR A 66 4.04 -3.25 -3.37
CA THR A 66 4.14 -4.14 -2.22
C THR A 66 5.58 -4.15 -1.75
N ILE A 67 5.79 -4.13 -0.45
CA ILE A 67 7.11 -4.27 0.13
C ILE A 67 7.58 -5.72 0.01
N MET A 68 8.86 -5.91 -0.28
CA MET A 68 9.48 -7.22 -0.37
C MET A 68 10.86 -7.14 0.27
N ARG A 69 11.27 -8.24 0.92
CA ARG A 69 12.62 -8.34 1.44
C ARG A 69 13.61 -8.55 0.30
N ILE A 70 14.68 -7.76 0.31
CA ILE A 70 15.83 -7.92 -0.59
C ILE A 70 16.47 -9.28 -0.30
N GLY A 71 16.89 -9.52 0.94
CA GLY A 71 17.42 -10.78 1.44
C GLY A 71 16.37 -11.65 2.12
N ALA A 72 16.36 -12.95 1.81
CA ALA A 72 15.49 -13.94 2.43
C ALA A 72 15.92 -14.30 3.87
N ASP A 73 17.11 -13.91 4.29
CA ASP A 73 17.74 -14.28 5.56
C ASP A 73 17.53 -13.26 6.70
N GLY A 74 17.02 -12.08 6.38
CA GLY A 74 16.77 -10.98 7.33
C GLY A 74 15.30 -10.59 7.47
N ALA A 75 15.00 -9.81 8.51
CA ALA A 75 13.70 -9.15 8.66
C ALA A 75 13.54 -7.95 7.70
N TYR A 76 12.35 -7.33 7.68
CA TYR A 76 12.12 -6.07 6.98
C TYR A 76 12.83 -4.92 7.70
N THR A 77 13.84 -4.34 7.05
CA THR A 77 14.55 -3.15 7.55
C THR A 77 14.64 -2.10 6.45
N GLU A 78 15.09 -0.88 6.75
CA GLU A 78 15.32 0.16 5.73
C GLU A 78 16.28 -0.30 4.64
N THR A 79 17.27 -1.11 4.99
CA THR A 79 18.31 -1.61 4.06
C THR A 79 17.96 -2.95 3.42
N ASN A 80 17.01 -3.70 3.98
CA ASN A 80 16.58 -5.01 3.48
C ASN A 80 15.17 -5.00 2.86
N THR A 81 14.60 -3.82 2.57
CA THR A 81 13.25 -3.69 2.01
C THR A 81 13.29 -2.94 0.69
N ILE A 82 12.57 -3.46 -0.30
CA ILE A 82 12.33 -2.81 -1.58
C ILE A 82 10.83 -2.80 -1.89
N ILE A 83 10.38 -1.83 -2.67
CA ILE A 83 9.00 -1.77 -3.18
C ILE A 83 8.97 -2.37 -4.58
N VAL A 84 8.12 -3.38 -4.77
CA VAL A 84 7.92 -4.07 -6.04
C VAL A 84 6.43 -4.24 -6.33
N PRO A 85 6.03 -4.36 -7.61
CA PRO A 85 4.70 -4.85 -7.97
C PRO A 85 4.33 -6.14 -7.23
N LYS A 86 3.07 -6.27 -6.82
CA LYS A 86 2.51 -7.43 -6.12
C LYS A 86 2.84 -8.75 -6.81
N ILE A 87 2.80 -8.79 -8.15
CA ILE A 87 3.14 -9.98 -8.92
C ILE A 87 4.61 -10.41 -8.72
N ILE A 88 5.54 -9.45 -8.64
CA ILE A 88 6.96 -9.72 -8.42
C ILE A 88 7.18 -10.26 -7.01
N TYR A 89 6.54 -9.65 -6.01
CA TYR A 89 6.54 -10.15 -4.63
C TYR A 89 6.03 -11.60 -4.57
N LEU A 90 4.88 -11.90 -5.20
CA LEU A 90 4.31 -13.24 -5.20
C LEU A 90 5.26 -14.26 -5.84
N ALA A 91 5.85 -13.93 -6.99
CA ALA A 91 6.76 -14.83 -7.70
C ALA A 91 7.97 -15.21 -6.83
N ILE A 92 8.63 -14.20 -6.24
CA ILE A 92 9.83 -14.39 -5.43
C ILE A 92 9.51 -15.10 -4.11
N GLU A 93 8.43 -14.71 -3.43
CA GLU A 93 8.09 -15.29 -2.13
C GLU A 93 7.58 -16.74 -2.28
N ILE A 94 6.91 -17.09 -3.40
CA ILE A 94 6.57 -18.48 -3.72
C ILE A 94 7.84 -19.30 -3.98
N ALA A 95 8.82 -18.77 -4.71
CA ALA A 95 10.09 -19.45 -4.95
C ALA A 95 10.84 -19.70 -3.62
N ARG A 96 10.97 -18.68 -2.77
CA ARG A 96 11.57 -18.80 -1.43
C ARG A 96 10.90 -19.86 -0.55
N ASN A 97 9.58 -19.96 -0.62
CA ASN A 97 8.84 -21.00 0.09
C ASN A 97 9.11 -22.40 -0.48
N LYS A 98 9.11 -22.56 -1.82
CA LYS A 98 9.39 -23.83 -2.48
C LYS A 98 10.83 -24.31 -2.25
N GLU A 99 11.77 -23.39 -2.17
CA GLU A 99 13.19 -23.67 -1.88
C GLU A 99 13.48 -23.82 -0.38
N GLY A 100 12.49 -23.62 0.49
CA GLY A 100 12.64 -23.77 1.94
C GLY A 100 13.44 -22.66 2.63
N LEU A 101 13.79 -21.58 1.92
CA LEU A 101 14.54 -20.44 2.46
C LEU A 101 13.79 -19.77 3.61
N ASN A 102 12.48 -19.58 3.45
CA ASN A 102 11.64 -18.97 4.48
C ASN A 102 11.53 -19.82 5.75
N GLU A 103 11.51 -21.15 5.63
CA GLU A 103 11.48 -22.03 6.80
C GLU A 103 12.85 -22.04 7.50
N ARG A 104 13.95 -22.03 6.73
CA ARG A 104 15.32 -21.99 7.25
C ARG A 104 15.60 -20.75 8.10
N HIS A 105 15.08 -19.59 7.69
CA HIS A 105 15.32 -18.30 8.36
C HIS A 105 14.17 -17.86 9.28
N LYS A 106 13.15 -18.71 9.45
CA LYS A 106 11.96 -18.42 10.28
C LYS A 106 12.30 -18.00 11.71
N GLU A 107 13.30 -18.65 12.30
CA GLU A 107 13.70 -18.41 13.68
C GLU A 107 14.48 -17.09 13.83
N SER A 108 15.31 -16.72 12.84
CA SER A 108 15.99 -15.41 12.88
C SER A 108 15.00 -14.26 12.83
N PHE A 109 13.93 -14.37 12.03
CA PHE A 109 12.87 -13.35 11.97
C PHE A 109 12.15 -13.19 13.32
N LYS A 110 11.87 -14.30 14.02
CA LYS A 110 11.22 -14.25 15.34
C LYS A 110 12.10 -13.57 16.37
N ILE A 111 13.38 -13.94 16.42
CA ILE A 111 14.34 -13.37 17.38
C ILE A 111 14.48 -11.86 17.15
N GLU A 112 14.62 -11.44 15.89
CA GLU A 112 14.75 -10.02 15.54
C GLU A 112 13.46 -9.25 15.88
N HIS A 113 12.30 -9.81 15.54
CA HIS A 113 10.99 -9.27 15.91
C HIS A 113 10.82 -9.10 17.43
N GLU A 114 11.23 -10.09 18.22
CA GLU A 114 11.18 -10.02 19.68
C GLU A 114 12.18 -9.03 20.25
N LYS A 115 13.38 -8.94 19.69
CA LYS A 115 14.41 -7.97 20.09
C LYS A 115 13.92 -6.54 19.91
N ILE A 116 13.36 -6.23 18.73
CA ILE A 116 12.76 -4.93 18.43
C ILE A 116 11.63 -4.60 19.42
N SER A 117 10.80 -5.60 19.75
CA SER A 117 9.68 -5.42 20.69
C SER A 117 10.12 -5.14 22.13
N ARG A 118 11.26 -5.70 22.58
CA ARG A 118 11.78 -5.54 23.96
C ARG A 118 12.59 -4.27 24.16
N GLU A 119 13.31 -3.78 23.16
CA GLU A 119 14.14 -2.57 23.25
C GLU A 119 13.30 -1.26 23.33
N GLY A 120 11.97 -1.35 23.43
CA GLY A 120 11.07 -0.18 23.34
C GLY A 120 11.15 0.50 21.97
N GLY A 121 11.79 -0.16 21.00
CA GLY A 121 12.00 0.32 19.65
C GLY A 121 10.70 0.32 18.88
N ASN A 122 9.99 1.44 18.88
CA ASN A 122 8.96 1.78 17.91
C ASN A 122 9.55 1.90 16.48
N ILE A 123 10.32 0.93 15.96
CA ILE A 123 11.11 1.16 14.73
C ILE A 123 10.97 0.10 13.63
N CYS A 124 10.64 -1.18 13.88
CA CYS A 124 10.48 -2.12 12.74
C CYS A 124 9.05 -2.30 12.22
N TYR A 125 8.03 -2.21 13.09
CA TYR A 125 6.63 -2.15 12.64
C TYR A 125 6.24 -0.85 11.93
N PRO A 126 6.71 0.34 12.35
CA PRO A 126 6.30 1.56 11.69
C PRO A 126 6.93 1.73 10.32
N PHE A 127 8.13 1.25 9.99
CA PHE A 127 8.64 1.49 8.61
C PHE A 127 7.88 0.68 7.56
N CYS A 128 7.72 -0.62 7.79
CA CYS A 128 6.96 -1.52 6.91
C CYS A 128 5.46 -1.16 6.88
N ALA A 129 4.82 -0.94 8.04
CA ALA A 129 3.42 -0.53 8.09
C ALA A 129 3.21 0.89 7.55
N CYS A 130 4.10 1.86 7.85
CA CYS A 130 4.01 3.21 7.29
C CYS A 130 4.24 3.19 5.78
N LEU A 131 5.18 2.40 5.27
CA LEU A 131 5.43 2.28 3.84
C LEU A 131 4.24 1.63 3.11
N VAL A 132 3.64 0.58 3.67
CA VAL A 132 2.41 -0.01 3.13
C VAL A 132 1.23 0.95 3.22
N VAL A 133 1.09 1.69 4.33
CA VAL A 133 0.05 2.74 4.48
C VAL A 133 0.26 3.85 3.46
N PHE A 134 1.51 4.24 3.21
CA PHE A 134 1.89 5.26 2.24
C PHE A 134 1.60 4.81 0.81
N LEU A 135 1.97 3.58 0.43
CA LEU A 135 1.66 3.01 -0.88
C LEU A 135 0.15 2.96 -1.13
N LYS A 136 -0.61 2.48 -0.15
CA LYS A 136 -2.09 2.50 -0.23
C LYS A 136 -2.65 3.91 -0.27
N ALA A 137 -2.02 4.89 0.39
CA ALA A 137 -2.44 6.28 0.33
C ALA A 137 -2.14 6.91 -1.04
N ALA A 138 -1.01 6.58 -1.66
CA ALA A 138 -0.62 7.02 -2.99
C ALA A 138 -1.54 6.44 -4.07
N GLU A 139 -1.90 5.16 -3.96
CA GLU A 139 -2.89 4.52 -4.84
C GLU A 139 -4.25 5.23 -4.75
N ARG A 140 -4.74 5.50 -3.53
CA ARG A 140 -5.98 6.26 -3.30
C ARG A 140 -5.91 7.67 -3.92
N ALA A 141 -4.76 8.34 -3.82
CA ALA A 141 -4.54 9.65 -4.45
C ALA A 141 -4.57 9.56 -5.98
N SER A 142 -3.97 8.53 -6.57
CA SER A 142 -4.01 8.29 -8.02
C SER A 142 -5.43 8.03 -8.53
N ILE A 143 -6.22 7.23 -7.80
CA ILE A 143 -7.62 6.97 -8.11
C ILE A 143 -8.43 8.26 -8.00
N HIS A 144 -8.24 9.01 -6.90
CA HIS A 144 -8.91 10.29 -6.71
C HIS A 144 -8.60 11.29 -7.85
N MET A 145 -7.33 11.42 -8.23
CA MET A 145 -6.94 12.26 -9.37
C MET A 145 -7.62 11.83 -10.68
N SER A 146 -7.70 10.51 -10.92
CA SER A 146 -8.39 9.98 -12.09
C SER A 146 -9.89 10.31 -12.08
N LEU A 147 -10.54 10.25 -10.91
CA LEU A 147 -11.96 10.62 -10.75
C LEU A 147 -12.18 12.11 -11.05
N LEU A 148 -11.29 12.98 -10.57
CA LEU A 148 -11.38 14.43 -10.84
C LEU A 148 -11.22 14.75 -12.32
N MET A 149 -10.35 14.03 -13.03
CA MET A 149 -10.15 14.23 -14.48
C MET A 149 -11.30 13.67 -15.32
N ALA A 150 -12.00 12.64 -14.84
CA ALA A 150 -12.96 11.88 -15.63
C ALA A 150 -14.43 12.19 -15.34
N CYS A 151 -14.75 12.80 -14.19
CA CYS A 151 -16.13 12.94 -13.72
C CYS A 151 -16.45 14.35 -13.20
N ASP A 152 -17.73 14.73 -13.27
CA ASP A 152 -18.24 15.93 -12.60
C ASP A 152 -18.18 15.74 -11.07
N THR A 153 -17.36 16.56 -10.42
CA THR A 153 -17.05 16.47 -9.00
C THR A 153 -18.25 16.79 -8.11
N LYS A 154 -19.23 17.57 -8.61
CA LYS A 154 -20.45 17.91 -7.86
C LYS A 154 -21.35 16.71 -7.58
N MET A 155 -21.31 15.73 -8.47
CA MET A 155 -22.08 14.49 -8.35
C MET A 155 -21.30 13.40 -7.59
N LEU A 156 -20.02 13.63 -7.29
CA LEU A 156 -19.16 12.64 -6.67
C LEU A 156 -19.44 12.53 -5.16
N THR A 157 -20.04 11.40 -4.77
CA THR A 157 -20.28 11.07 -3.36
C THR A 157 -19.14 10.22 -2.81
N MET A 158 -18.21 10.85 -2.10
CA MET A 158 -17.03 10.15 -1.54
C MET A 158 -17.31 9.25 -0.33
N HIS A 159 -18.41 9.47 0.40
CA HIS A 159 -18.76 8.68 1.58
C HIS A 159 -20.28 8.62 1.79
N LYS A 160 -20.76 7.61 2.54
CA LYS A 160 -22.20 7.49 2.85
C LYS A 160 -22.74 8.66 3.68
N LYS A 161 -21.90 9.19 4.58
CA LYS A 161 -22.19 10.36 5.44
C LYS A 161 -21.70 11.68 4.84
N HIS A 162 -21.73 11.81 3.51
CA HIS A 162 -21.16 12.96 2.80
C HIS A 162 -21.71 14.31 3.29
N ASN A 163 -23.03 14.41 3.46
CA ASN A 163 -23.67 15.66 3.89
C ASN A 163 -23.37 15.96 5.37
N ASP A 164 -23.49 14.96 6.27
CA ASP A 164 -23.21 15.12 7.70
C ASP A 164 -21.78 15.64 7.96
N ILE A 165 -20.80 15.11 7.21
CA ILE A 165 -19.40 15.55 7.30
C ILE A 165 -19.27 17.02 6.87
N TYR A 166 -19.91 17.41 5.77
CA TYR A 166 -19.86 18.79 5.27
C TYR A 166 -20.51 19.79 6.22
N GLU A 167 -21.72 19.47 6.69
CA GLU A 167 -22.47 20.31 7.64
C GLU A 167 -21.68 20.52 8.91
N LYS A 168 -21.12 19.44 9.49
CA LYS A 168 -20.30 19.56 10.71
C LYS A 168 -19.00 20.31 10.47
N PHE A 169 -18.39 20.12 9.31
CA PHE A 169 -17.18 20.84 8.93
C PHE A 169 -17.44 22.35 8.86
N ARG A 170 -18.48 22.79 8.15
CA ARG A 170 -18.83 24.22 8.04
C ARG A 170 -19.38 24.82 9.33
N GLU A 171 -19.96 24.03 10.23
CA GLU A 171 -20.30 24.47 11.60
C GLU A 171 -19.04 24.82 12.40
N MET A 172 -18.00 23.99 12.34
CA MET A 172 -16.77 24.17 13.13
C MET A 172 -15.75 25.11 12.47
N PHE A 173 -15.78 25.20 11.14
CA PHE A 173 -14.85 25.95 10.30
C PHE A 173 -15.61 26.76 9.24
N PRO A 174 -16.42 27.76 9.64
CA PRO A 174 -17.23 28.53 8.70
C PRO A 174 -16.38 29.27 7.67
N ASP A 175 -15.30 29.91 8.13
CA ASP A 175 -14.46 30.80 7.32
C ASP A 175 -13.18 30.13 6.78
N LEU A 176 -13.01 28.81 6.96
CA LEU A 176 -11.81 28.14 6.47
C LEU A 176 -11.83 28.09 4.94
N ASN A 177 -10.77 28.61 4.32
CA ASN A 177 -10.57 28.51 2.89
C ASN A 177 -10.15 27.07 2.53
N VAL A 178 -11.00 26.36 1.78
CA VAL A 178 -10.76 24.98 1.35
C VAL A 178 -10.03 24.89 0.02
N GLU A 179 -9.89 25.99 -0.72
CA GLU A 179 -9.09 26.05 -1.95
C GLU A 179 -7.63 25.70 -1.64
N ARG A 180 -7.08 26.26 -0.56
CA ARG A 180 -5.69 26.01 -0.13
C ARG A 180 -5.58 25.77 1.37
N VAL A 181 -5.30 24.53 1.76
CA VAL A 181 -5.18 24.09 3.15
C VAL A 181 -3.76 23.61 3.42
N THR A 182 -3.01 24.35 4.25
CA THR A 182 -1.61 24.02 4.56
C THR A 182 -1.46 23.44 5.97
N GLU A 183 -0.22 23.14 6.39
CA GLU A 183 0.04 22.68 7.75
C GLU A 183 -0.39 23.69 8.83
N VAL A 184 -0.36 24.98 8.52
CA VAL A 184 -0.71 26.05 9.46
C VAL A 184 -2.18 25.93 9.88
N GLU A 185 -3.06 25.69 8.91
CA GLU A 185 -4.50 25.57 9.08
C GLU A 185 -4.91 24.28 9.79
N LEU A 186 -4.05 23.25 9.79
CA LEU A 186 -4.29 21.95 10.42
C LEU A 186 -3.70 21.83 11.83
N LYS A 187 -2.51 22.41 12.08
CA LYS A 187 -1.75 22.23 13.32
C LYS A 187 -1.71 23.45 14.24
N GLY A 188 -1.96 24.66 13.74
CA GLY A 188 -1.87 25.89 14.53
C GLY A 188 -3.05 26.05 15.50
N GLU A 189 -3.67 27.23 15.48
CA GLU A 189 -4.83 27.57 16.34
C GLU A 189 -6.00 26.60 16.15
N ASN A 190 -6.11 26.00 14.97
CA ASN A 190 -7.18 25.07 14.61
C ASN A 190 -6.96 23.64 15.11
N LYS A 191 -5.78 23.28 15.65
CA LYS A 191 -5.46 21.89 16.04
C LYS A 191 -6.48 21.28 16.97
N GLN A 192 -6.90 22.03 17.98
CA GLN A 192 -7.88 21.53 18.95
C GLN A 192 -9.26 21.36 18.32
N ARG A 193 -9.65 22.25 17.40
CA ARG A 193 -10.91 22.13 16.66
C ARG A 193 -10.89 20.92 15.75
N TRP A 194 -9.79 20.69 15.03
CA TRP A 194 -9.60 19.51 14.19
C TRP A 194 -9.61 18.22 15.00
N TYR A 195 -9.01 18.21 16.19
CA TYR A 195 -9.08 17.07 17.10
C TYR A 195 -10.52 16.75 17.50
N THR A 196 -11.28 17.76 17.95
CA THR A 196 -12.70 17.59 18.28
C THR A 196 -13.52 17.11 17.08
N PHE A 197 -13.26 17.65 15.88
CA PHE A 197 -13.91 17.21 14.65
C PHE A 197 -13.60 15.73 14.34
N CYS A 198 -12.35 15.31 14.48
CA CYS A 198 -11.96 13.92 14.23
C CYS A 198 -12.62 12.96 15.21
N GLU A 199 -12.64 13.29 16.51
CA GLU A 199 -13.23 12.42 17.53
C GLU A 199 -14.75 12.30 17.38
N HIS A 200 -15.44 13.33 16.88
CA HIS A 200 -16.88 13.28 16.60
C HIS A 200 -17.25 12.13 15.65
N PHE A 201 -16.41 11.84 14.67
CA PHE A 201 -16.66 10.80 13.66
C PHE A 201 -15.96 9.47 13.95
N ARG A 202 -15.32 9.30 15.12
CA ARG A 202 -14.53 8.11 15.47
C ARG A 202 -15.32 6.81 15.32
N GLU A 203 -16.56 6.79 15.79
CA GLU A 203 -17.41 5.59 15.77
C GLU A 203 -18.18 5.42 14.46
N GLU A 204 -18.38 6.52 13.74
CA GLU A 204 -19.21 6.55 12.53
C GLU A 204 -18.42 6.21 11.26
N ILE A 205 -17.13 6.55 11.24
CA ILE A 205 -16.26 6.40 10.09
C ILE A 205 -15.18 5.39 10.40
N LYS A 206 -15.25 4.25 9.72
CA LYS A 206 -14.20 3.24 9.79
C LYS A 206 -12.86 3.83 9.36
N ASP A 207 -11.85 3.61 10.21
CA ASP A 207 -10.48 4.07 10.03
C ASP A 207 -10.39 5.59 9.84
N TYR A 208 -11.14 6.37 10.62
CA TYR A 208 -11.19 7.84 10.52
C TYR A 208 -9.82 8.52 10.60
N ASN A 209 -8.89 7.93 11.38
CA ASN A 209 -7.53 8.42 11.60
C ASN A 209 -6.50 7.84 10.61
N LEU A 210 -6.93 7.09 9.60
CA LEU A 210 -6.03 6.52 8.59
C LEU A 210 -5.32 7.62 7.81
N GLY A 211 -3.99 7.59 7.82
CA GLY A 211 -3.16 8.48 7.01
C GLY A 211 -3.54 8.41 5.53
N THR A 212 -3.92 9.56 4.98
CA THR A 212 -4.40 9.72 3.61
C THR A 212 -3.73 10.95 3.00
N ILE A 213 -3.34 10.82 1.72
CA ILE A 213 -2.72 11.89 0.95
C ILE A 213 -3.81 12.85 0.47
N MET A 214 -3.69 14.13 0.85
CA MET A 214 -4.58 15.22 0.46
C MET A 214 -3.78 16.28 -0.31
N ARG A 215 -4.44 16.97 -1.24
CA ARG A 215 -3.82 18.10 -1.93
C ARG A 215 -3.85 19.35 -1.07
N ILE A 216 -2.74 20.09 -1.06
CA ILE A 216 -2.67 21.39 -0.37
C ILE A 216 -3.58 22.38 -1.09
N GLY A 217 -3.39 22.56 -2.40
CA GLY A 217 -4.22 23.37 -3.30
C GLY A 217 -5.15 22.52 -4.17
N ALA A 218 -6.38 22.98 -4.37
CA ALA A 218 -7.35 22.38 -5.28
C ALA A 218 -6.94 22.52 -6.77
N ASP A 219 -6.20 23.57 -7.10
CA ASP A 219 -5.75 23.98 -8.43
C ASP A 219 -4.59 23.13 -9.00
N GLY A 220 -3.90 22.36 -8.15
CA GLY A 220 -2.76 21.53 -8.52
C GLY A 220 -3.06 20.03 -8.50
N ALA A 221 -2.24 19.25 -9.21
CA ALA A 221 -2.22 17.79 -9.06
C ALA A 221 -1.50 17.37 -7.75
N TYR A 222 -1.59 16.09 -7.41
CA TYR A 222 -0.73 15.52 -6.37
C TYR A 222 0.74 15.58 -6.79
N SER A 223 1.55 16.32 -6.04
CA SER A 223 2.99 16.46 -6.21
C SER A 223 3.68 16.54 -4.86
N GLU A 224 5.01 16.45 -4.81
CA GLU A 224 5.79 16.61 -3.58
C GLU A 224 5.50 17.95 -2.88
N SER A 225 5.33 19.03 -3.66
CA SER A 225 5.07 20.37 -3.13
C SER A 225 3.59 20.67 -2.85
N ASN A 226 2.66 19.90 -3.43
CA ASN A 226 1.21 20.11 -3.31
C ASN A 226 0.50 19.00 -2.52
N THR A 227 1.24 18.21 -1.73
CA THR A 227 0.67 17.07 -0.99
C THR A 227 0.95 17.19 0.50
N ILE A 228 -0.03 16.79 1.30
CA ILE A 228 0.09 16.63 2.75
C ILE A 228 -0.59 15.34 3.20
N ILE A 229 -0.06 14.72 4.26
CA ILE A 229 -0.67 13.54 4.89
C ILE A 229 -1.60 14.01 6.02
N VAL A 230 -2.86 13.61 5.94
CA VAL A 230 -3.89 13.95 6.93
C VAL A 230 -4.70 12.71 7.32
N PRO A 231 -5.37 12.71 8.48
CA PRO A 231 -6.42 11.74 8.79
C PRO A 231 -7.48 11.69 7.68
N LYS A 232 -7.97 10.48 7.36
CA LYS A 232 -9.02 10.24 6.37
C LYS A 232 -10.24 11.16 6.55
N ILE A 233 -10.65 11.44 7.78
CA ILE A 233 -11.78 12.33 8.04
C ILE A 233 -11.52 13.79 7.66
N ILE A 234 -10.29 14.28 7.85
CA ILE A 234 -9.89 15.62 7.40
C ILE A 234 -9.88 15.66 5.87
N TYR A 235 -9.29 14.64 5.23
CA TYR A 235 -9.33 14.49 3.78
C TYR A 235 -10.77 14.54 3.24
N LEU A 236 -11.69 13.77 3.84
CA LEU A 236 -13.10 13.76 3.44
C LEU A 236 -13.74 15.13 3.62
N ALA A 237 -13.53 15.80 4.75
CA ALA A 237 -14.12 17.12 5.00
C ALA A 237 -13.70 18.15 3.96
N ILE A 238 -12.40 18.24 3.67
CA ILE A 238 -11.87 19.22 2.72
C ILE A 238 -12.26 18.91 1.28
N GLU A 239 -12.10 17.67 0.82
CA GLU A 239 -12.43 17.32 -0.57
C GLU A 239 -13.95 17.32 -0.81
N ILE A 240 -14.79 17.02 0.21
CA ILE A 240 -16.24 17.19 0.10
C ILE A 240 -16.59 18.68 -0.06
N ALA A 241 -15.97 19.53 0.76
CA ALA A 241 -16.19 20.97 0.69
C ALA A 241 -15.78 21.53 -0.69
N ARG A 242 -14.61 21.12 -1.22
CA ARG A 242 -14.17 21.47 -2.58
C ARG A 242 -15.20 21.09 -3.64
N ASN A 243 -15.69 19.85 -3.62
CA ASN A 243 -16.71 19.38 -4.56
C ASN A 243 -18.03 20.18 -4.47
N LYS A 244 -18.48 20.50 -3.25
CA LYS A 244 -19.73 21.27 -3.01
C LYS A 244 -19.59 22.73 -3.40
N GLU A 245 -18.41 23.31 -3.20
CA GLU A 245 -18.11 24.71 -3.50
C GLU A 245 -17.63 24.92 -4.93
N ALA A 246 -17.54 23.84 -5.72
CA ALA A 246 -17.14 23.83 -7.13
C ALA A 246 -15.70 24.33 -7.35
N LEU A 247 -14.80 23.89 -6.47
CA LEU A 247 -13.35 24.16 -6.50
C LEU A 247 -12.55 22.94 -7.01
#